data_AF-A0A939AQ41-F1
#
_entry.id   AF-A0A939AQ41-F1
#
_cell.length_a   1.000
_cell.length_b   1.000
_cell.length_c   1.000
_cell.angle_alpha   90.00
_cell.angle_beta   90.00
_cell.angle_gamma   90.00
#
_symmetry.space_group_name_H-M   'P 1'
#
loop_
_entity.id
_entity.type
_entity.pdbx_description
1 polymer ?
#
loop_
_entity_poly.entity_id
_entity_poly.type
_entity_poly.pdbx_seq_one_letter_code
_entity_poly.pdbx_strand_id
1 'polypeptide(L)'
;MKKHHPPASFPSQARAAWPLTWGEFPARVFEDWAEHTELAILITDLDGAICWSNPAFTKMCLYSMPEIVGRRPGRFLTGPLTEPSARELLTRAIQEKKSCQTRITNYKKDATPYVAQIYMEPIKNQLGETLGFIALEQDVTFIDKRESDIREGSASSHRQLLIQGKQPRSAPPNS
;
A
#
# COMPACT_ATOMS: atom_id res chain seq x y z
N MET A 1 -8.34 38.08 5.14
CA MET A 1 -8.10 36.62 5.14
C MET A 1 -8.97 36.00 6.23
N LYS A 2 -9.85 35.05 5.89
CA LYS A 2 -10.75 34.42 6.88
C LYS A 2 -9.95 33.40 7.69
N LYS A 3 -9.87 33.57 9.01
CA LYS A 3 -9.31 32.55 9.90
C LYS A 3 -10.26 31.36 9.90
N HIS A 4 -9.86 30.26 9.29
CA HIS A 4 -10.58 29.00 9.48
C HIS A 4 -10.46 28.60 10.96
N HIS A 5 -11.51 28.01 11.52
CA HIS A 5 -11.51 27.48 12.88
C HIS A 5 -11.54 25.95 12.84
N PRO A 6 -10.93 25.26 13.81
CA PRO A 6 -11.00 23.81 13.91
C PRO A 6 -12.46 23.32 13.94
N PRO A 7 -12.76 22.17 13.31
CA PRO A 7 -14.10 21.60 13.36
C PRO A 7 -14.54 21.39 14.81
N ALA A 8 -15.85 21.49 15.05
CA ALA A 8 -16.43 21.41 16.39
C ALA A 8 -16.05 20.11 17.13
N SER A 9 -15.76 19.04 16.39
CA SER A 9 -15.31 17.73 16.87
C SER A 9 -13.87 17.69 17.39
N PHE A 10 -13.07 18.74 17.18
CA PHE A 10 -11.67 18.77 17.61
C PHE A 10 -11.56 19.01 19.14
N PRO A 11 -10.85 18.15 19.90
CA PRO A 11 -10.77 18.25 21.36
C PRO A 11 -10.25 19.62 21.83
N SER A 12 -10.92 20.21 22.82
CA SER A 12 -10.64 21.57 23.32
C SER A 12 -9.21 21.74 23.84
N GLN A 13 -8.66 20.70 24.48
CA GLN A 13 -7.28 20.70 25.00
C GLN A 13 -6.24 20.71 23.87
N ALA A 14 -6.51 20.05 22.74
CA ALA A 14 -5.62 20.04 21.57
C ALA A 14 -5.60 21.40 20.84
N ARG A 15 -6.66 22.21 20.98
CA ARG A 15 -6.72 23.57 20.40
C ARG A 15 -5.78 24.56 21.08
N ALA A 16 -5.46 24.36 22.35
CA ALA A 16 -4.61 25.26 23.13
C ALA A 16 -3.10 24.97 22.99
N ALA A 17 -2.75 23.73 22.62
CA ALA A 17 -1.35 23.28 22.52
C ALA A 17 -0.75 23.38 21.10
N TRP A 18 -1.54 23.76 20.09
CA TRP A 18 -1.09 23.77 18.70
C TRP A 18 -0.61 25.18 18.28
N PRO A 19 0.67 25.36 17.89
CA PRO A 19 1.26 26.68 17.70
C PRO A 19 0.91 27.36 16.36
N LEU A 20 0.25 26.66 15.43
CA LEU A 20 -0.11 27.22 14.11
C LEU A 20 -1.56 27.73 14.12
N THR A 21 -1.76 28.94 13.60
CA THR A 21 -3.12 29.43 13.37
C THR A 21 -3.80 28.49 12.36
N TRP A 22 -5.02 28.06 12.66
CA TRP A 22 -5.77 27.08 11.83
C TRP A 22 -5.99 27.55 10.37
N GLY A 23 -5.71 28.82 10.04
CA GLY A 23 -5.67 29.31 8.67
C GLY A 23 -4.37 29.04 7.89
N GLU A 24 -3.25 28.75 8.56
CA GLU A 24 -1.96 28.34 7.97
C GLU A 24 -1.75 26.82 8.00
N PHE A 25 -2.58 26.14 8.78
CA PHE A 25 -2.80 24.70 8.68
C PHE A 25 -3.78 24.46 7.53
N PRO A 26 -3.32 24.16 6.30
CA PRO A 26 -3.47 22.76 5.87
C PRO A 26 -2.48 22.23 4.80
N ALA A 27 -1.62 23.05 4.20
CA ALA A 27 -0.75 22.62 3.09
C ALA A 27 0.68 22.32 3.56
N ARG A 28 1.36 23.29 4.17
CA ARG A 28 2.79 23.14 4.55
C ARG A 28 3.04 22.03 5.56
N VAL A 29 2.15 21.83 6.53
CA VAL A 29 2.29 20.73 7.50
C VAL A 29 2.09 19.38 6.82
N PHE A 30 1.15 19.29 5.88
CA PHE A 30 0.95 18.07 5.10
C PHE A 30 2.13 17.82 4.16
N GLU A 31 2.63 18.84 3.47
CA GLU A 31 3.81 18.77 2.61
C GLU A 31 5.02 18.30 3.40
N ASP A 32 5.30 18.93 4.55
CA ASP A 32 6.40 18.56 5.44
C ASP A 32 6.24 17.12 5.96
N TRP A 33 5.05 16.73 6.40
CA TRP A 33 4.79 15.35 6.81
C TRP A 33 4.97 14.35 5.65
N ALA A 34 4.44 14.67 4.47
CA ALA A 34 4.52 13.81 3.29
C ALA A 34 5.96 13.66 2.80
N GLU A 35 6.79 14.69 2.96
CA GLU A 35 8.21 14.67 2.62
C GLU A 35 9.03 13.74 3.53
N HIS A 36 8.64 13.63 4.81
CA HIS A 36 9.42 12.91 5.83
C HIS A 36 8.85 11.56 6.27
N THR A 37 7.58 11.26 5.97
CA THR A 37 6.95 9.97 6.29
C THR A 37 7.60 8.82 5.53
N GLU A 38 7.61 7.62 6.14
CA GLU A 38 8.01 6.37 5.47
C GLU A 38 6.91 5.77 4.61
N LEU A 39 5.67 6.27 4.74
CA LEU A 39 4.56 5.85 3.91
C LEU A 39 4.77 6.37 2.48
N ALA A 40 4.81 5.48 1.50
CA ALA A 40 4.91 5.88 0.11
C ALA A 40 3.57 6.47 -0.35
N ILE A 41 3.63 7.64 -0.96
CA ILE A 41 2.45 8.36 -1.45
C ILE A 41 2.69 8.73 -2.91
N LEU A 42 1.69 8.48 -3.75
CA LEU A 42 1.67 8.94 -5.13
C LEU A 42 0.29 9.49 -5.50
N ILE A 43 0.28 10.48 -6.38
CA ILE A 43 -0.92 11.09 -6.95
C ILE A 43 -0.87 10.91 -8.46
N THR A 44 -1.99 10.51 -9.04
CA THR A 44 -2.15 10.29 -10.48
C THR A 44 -3.26 11.15 -11.07
N ASP A 45 -3.22 11.32 -12.39
CA ASP A 45 -4.34 11.83 -13.17
C ASP A 45 -5.50 10.79 -13.29
N LEU A 46 -6.51 11.13 -14.07
CA LEU A 46 -7.67 10.25 -14.33
C LEU A 46 -7.32 8.96 -15.06
N ASP A 47 -6.18 8.93 -15.73
CA ASP A 47 -5.66 7.81 -16.52
C ASP A 47 -4.71 6.91 -15.71
N GLY A 48 -4.43 7.27 -14.45
CA GLY A 48 -3.50 6.58 -13.57
C GLY A 48 -2.02 6.86 -13.89
N ALA A 49 -1.71 7.94 -14.63
CA ALA A 49 -0.35 8.39 -14.82
C ALA A 49 0.10 9.26 -13.65
N ILE A 50 1.32 9.06 -13.16
CA ILE A 50 1.85 9.75 -11.98
C ILE A 50 2.02 11.25 -12.27
N CYS A 51 1.38 12.09 -11.46
CA CYS A 51 1.57 13.53 -11.44
C CYS A 51 2.58 13.95 -10.36
N TRP A 52 2.55 13.26 -9.22
CA TRP A 52 3.41 13.56 -8.07
C TRP A 52 3.65 12.31 -7.22
N SER A 53 4.79 12.24 -6.53
CA SER A 53 5.03 11.26 -5.46
C SER A 53 5.93 11.86 -4.40
N ASN A 54 5.83 11.34 -3.17
CA ASN A 54 6.75 11.73 -2.11
C ASN A 54 8.11 10.99 -2.20
N PRO A 55 9.13 11.41 -1.42
CA PRO A 55 10.43 10.74 -1.41
C PRO A 55 10.35 9.27 -1.02
N ALA A 56 9.44 8.88 -0.12
CA ALA A 56 9.29 7.49 0.30
C ALA A 56 8.95 6.57 -0.88
N PHE A 57 8.06 6.98 -1.78
CA PHE A 57 7.75 6.20 -2.98
C PHE A 57 8.97 6.02 -3.90
N THR A 58 9.70 7.11 -4.19
CA THR A 58 10.91 7.05 -5.03
C THR A 58 12.02 6.19 -4.42
N LYS A 59 12.22 6.27 -3.10
CA LYS A 59 13.15 5.39 -2.35
C LYS A 59 12.70 3.93 -2.38
N MET A 60 11.41 3.67 -2.26
CA MET A 60 10.84 2.32 -2.27
C MET A 60 11.03 1.62 -3.63
N CYS A 61 10.73 2.30 -4.74
CA CYS A 61 10.80 1.72 -6.08
C CYS A 61 12.14 1.95 -6.81
N LEU A 62 13.05 2.74 -6.23
CA LEU A 62 14.36 3.10 -6.79
C LEU A 62 14.31 3.90 -8.12
N TYR A 63 13.16 4.46 -8.46
CA TYR A 63 13.04 5.43 -9.55
C TYR A 63 13.00 6.85 -9.00
N SER A 64 13.63 7.78 -9.70
CA SER A 64 13.52 9.21 -9.38
C SER A 64 12.23 9.82 -9.92
N MET A 65 11.79 10.93 -9.32
CA MET A 65 10.59 11.65 -9.73
C MET A 65 10.56 12.01 -11.24
N PRO A 66 11.65 12.53 -11.86
CA PRO A 66 11.68 12.80 -13.29
C PRO A 66 11.53 11.56 -14.18
N GLU A 67 11.88 10.37 -13.69
CA GLU A 67 11.76 9.13 -14.44
C GLU A 67 10.35 8.56 -14.42
N ILE A 68 9.51 8.93 -13.45
CA ILE A 68 8.18 8.34 -13.23
C ILE A 68 7.02 9.25 -13.59
N VAL A 69 7.24 10.58 -13.59
CA VAL A 69 6.19 11.54 -13.94
C VAL A 69 5.62 11.25 -15.34
N GLY A 70 4.29 11.31 -15.46
CA GLY A 70 3.55 10.99 -16.70
C GLY A 70 3.47 9.50 -17.04
N ARG A 71 4.04 8.59 -16.22
CA ARG A 71 4.00 7.15 -16.45
C ARG A 71 2.99 6.47 -15.54
N ARG A 72 2.39 5.38 -16.02
CA ARG A 72 1.51 4.52 -15.22
C ARG A 72 2.34 3.47 -14.47
N PRO A 73 2.21 3.33 -13.13
CA PRO A 73 2.99 2.36 -12.34
C PRO A 73 2.99 0.94 -12.92
N GLY A 74 1.81 0.46 -13.35
CA GLY A 74 1.61 -0.86 -13.96
C GLY A 74 2.31 -1.11 -15.31
N ARG A 75 3.07 -0.14 -15.83
CA ARG A 75 3.90 -0.27 -17.03
C ARG A 75 5.39 -0.50 -16.73
N PHE A 76 5.85 -0.18 -15.52
CA PHE A 76 7.29 -0.20 -15.21
C PHE A 76 7.63 -0.80 -13.85
N LEU A 77 6.66 -0.98 -12.96
CA LEU A 77 6.83 -1.67 -11.69
C LEU A 77 6.41 -3.14 -11.76
N THR A 78 6.19 -3.71 -12.95
CA THR A 78 5.63 -5.07 -13.09
C THR A 78 6.65 -6.04 -13.63
N GLY A 79 6.55 -7.31 -13.25
CA GLY A 79 7.44 -8.38 -13.70
C GLY A 79 6.81 -9.77 -13.54
N PRO A 80 7.60 -10.85 -13.61
CA PRO A 80 7.09 -12.23 -13.69
C PRO A 80 6.17 -12.67 -12.55
N LEU A 81 6.37 -12.15 -11.34
CA LEU A 81 5.57 -12.50 -10.16
C LEU A 81 4.37 -11.58 -9.94
N THR A 82 4.21 -10.53 -10.76
CA THR A 82 3.09 -9.60 -10.61
C THR A 82 1.76 -10.29 -10.89
N GLU A 83 0.83 -10.19 -9.95
CA GLU A 83 -0.46 -10.87 -9.96
C GLU A 83 -1.42 -10.18 -10.95
N PRO A 84 -1.90 -10.88 -12.01
CA PRO A 84 -2.82 -10.30 -12.98
C PRO A 84 -4.13 -9.81 -12.35
N SER A 85 -4.65 -10.54 -11.37
CA SER A 85 -5.87 -10.19 -10.65
C SER A 85 -5.76 -8.88 -9.87
N ALA A 86 -4.61 -8.61 -9.24
CA ALA A 86 -4.35 -7.36 -8.55
C ALA A 86 -4.28 -6.18 -9.54
N ARG A 87 -3.64 -6.38 -10.71
CA ARG A 87 -3.61 -5.38 -11.79
C ARG A 87 -5.01 -5.07 -12.33
N GLU A 88 -5.82 -6.10 -12.55
CA GLU A 88 -7.20 -5.95 -13.01
C GLU A 88 -8.05 -5.19 -11.99
N LEU A 89 -7.89 -5.49 -10.70
CA LEU A 89 -8.58 -4.78 -9.62
C LEU A 89 -8.25 -3.29 -9.61
N LEU A 90 -6.96 -2.93 -9.70
CA LEU A 90 -6.51 -1.53 -9.78
C LEU A 90 -7.06 -0.84 -11.03
N THR A 91 -6.97 -1.51 -12.19
CA THR A 91 -7.45 -0.99 -13.47
C THR A 91 -8.96 -0.72 -13.42
N ARG A 92 -9.73 -1.66 -12.87
CA ARG A 92 -11.17 -1.53 -12.69
C ARG A 92 -11.52 -0.40 -11.72
N ALA A 93 -10.79 -0.25 -10.63
CA ALA A 93 -11.00 0.83 -9.67
C ALA A 93 -10.79 2.22 -10.30
N ILE A 94 -9.77 2.36 -11.16
CA ILE A 94 -9.55 3.58 -11.96
C ILE A 94 -10.74 3.84 -12.89
N GLN A 95 -11.15 2.82 -13.67
CA GLN A 95 -12.26 2.95 -14.62
C GLN A 95 -13.60 3.30 -13.95
N GLU A 96 -13.89 2.67 -12.81
CA GLU A 96 -15.12 2.89 -12.05
C GLU A 96 -15.03 4.10 -11.11
N LYS A 97 -13.87 4.77 -11.01
CA LYS A 97 -13.61 5.89 -10.10
C LYS A 97 -13.92 5.54 -8.64
N LYS A 98 -13.53 4.35 -8.21
CA LYS A 98 -13.77 3.81 -6.86
C LYS A 98 -12.46 3.63 -6.10
N SER A 99 -12.59 3.58 -4.76
CA SER A 99 -11.49 3.16 -3.92
C SER A 99 -11.23 1.67 -4.07
N CYS A 100 -9.99 1.25 -3.84
CA CYS A 100 -9.65 -0.15 -3.73
C CYS A 100 -8.45 -0.36 -2.81
N GLN A 101 -8.34 -1.57 -2.28
CA GLN A 101 -7.18 -2.03 -1.53
C GLN A 101 -6.71 -3.36 -2.15
N THR A 102 -5.40 -3.51 -2.30
CA THR A 102 -4.81 -4.75 -2.83
C THR A 102 -3.38 -4.95 -2.35
N ARG A 103 -2.86 -6.17 -2.54
CA ARG A 103 -1.43 -6.47 -2.49
C ARG A 103 -0.98 -6.87 -3.89
N ILE A 104 0.16 -6.36 -4.32
CA ILE A 104 0.72 -6.65 -5.63
C ILE A 104 2.23 -6.75 -5.56
N THR A 105 2.81 -7.74 -6.24
CA THR A 105 4.24 -7.85 -6.43
C THR A 105 4.70 -6.87 -7.49
N ASN A 106 5.42 -5.85 -7.04
CA ASN A 106 6.07 -4.86 -7.88
C ASN A 106 7.58 -5.13 -8.00
N TYR A 107 8.23 -4.46 -8.95
CA TYR A 107 9.65 -4.56 -9.23
C TYR A 107 10.28 -3.18 -9.16
N LYS A 108 11.33 -3.06 -8.35
CA LYS A 108 12.16 -1.85 -8.27
C LYS A 108 12.94 -1.65 -9.57
N LYS A 109 13.56 -0.48 -9.73
CA LYS A 109 14.38 -0.15 -10.91
C LYS A 109 15.52 -1.16 -11.16
N ASP A 110 16.07 -1.73 -10.10
CA ASP A 110 17.12 -2.76 -10.14
C ASP A 110 16.58 -4.19 -10.37
N ALA A 111 15.28 -4.32 -10.67
CA ALA A 111 14.54 -5.57 -10.82
C ALA A 111 14.36 -6.39 -9.53
N THR A 112 14.66 -5.84 -8.35
CA THR A 112 14.33 -6.49 -7.08
C THR A 112 12.80 -6.51 -6.88
N PRO A 113 12.17 -7.68 -6.68
CA PRO A 113 10.74 -7.75 -6.39
C PRO A 113 10.43 -7.28 -4.97
N TYR A 114 9.26 -6.67 -4.78
CA TYR A 114 8.72 -6.31 -3.47
C TYR A 114 7.19 -6.40 -3.47
N VAL A 115 6.59 -6.74 -2.33
CA VAL A 115 5.13 -6.77 -2.18
C VAL A 115 4.65 -5.40 -1.73
N ALA A 116 3.93 -4.70 -2.60
CA ALA A 116 3.29 -3.43 -2.28
C ALA A 116 1.87 -3.68 -1.74
N GLN A 117 1.61 -3.28 -0.50
CA GLN A 117 0.25 -3.12 0.01
C GLN A 117 -0.25 -1.73 -0.41
N ILE A 118 -1.29 -1.69 -1.24
CA ILE A 118 -1.82 -0.46 -1.85
C ILE A 118 -3.21 -0.16 -1.31
N TYR A 119 -3.43 1.11 -0.96
CA TYR A 119 -4.73 1.73 -0.71
C TYR A 119 -4.89 2.91 -1.66
N MET A 120 -5.87 2.85 -2.56
CA MET A 120 -6.09 3.89 -3.56
C MET A 120 -7.49 4.49 -3.41
N GLU A 121 -7.59 5.81 -3.50
CA GLU A 121 -8.85 6.55 -3.43
C GLU A 121 -8.94 7.64 -4.50
N PRO A 122 -10.14 7.89 -5.05
CA PRO A 122 -10.36 9.00 -5.98
C PRO A 122 -10.30 10.34 -5.25
N ILE A 123 -9.50 11.27 -5.77
CA ILE A 123 -9.49 12.67 -5.33
C ILE A 123 -10.68 13.37 -5.98
N LYS A 124 -11.56 14.00 -5.21
CA LYS A 124 -12.75 14.68 -5.71
C LYS A 124 -12.69 16.18 -5.49
N ASN A 125 -13.21 16.95 -6.45
CA ASN A 125 -13.44 18.37 -6.27
C ASN A 125 -14.72 18.64 -5.46
N GLN A 126 -15.04 19.92 -5.24
CA GLN A 126 -16.23 20.33 -4.47
C GLN A 126 -17.56 19.94 -5.15
N LEU A 127 -17.55 19.68 -6.46
CA LEU A 127 -18.70 19.23 -7.23
C LEU A 127 -18.84 17.69 -7.23
N GLY A 128 -17.93 16.99 -6.56
CA GLY A 128 -17.90 15.53 -6.51
C GLY A 128 -17.24 14.86 -7.72
N GLU A 129 -16.67 15.64 -8.64
CA GLU A 129 -15.99 15.13 -9.83
C GLU A 129 -14.60 14.63 -9.44
N THR A 130 -14.24 13.45 -9.94
CA THR A 130 -12.89 12.89 -9.75
C THR A 130 -11.87 13.72 -10.55
N LEU A 131 -10.80 14.13 -9.88
CA LEU A 131 -9.64 14.84 -10.47
C LEU A 131 -8.48 13.89 -10.80
N GLY A 132 -8.44 12.74 -10.15
CA GLY A 132 -7.35 11.78 -10.20
C GLY A 132 -7.43 10.84 -9.01
N PHE A 133 -6.31 10.22 -8.65
CA PHE A 133 -6.25 9.27 -7.54
C PHE A 133 -5.05 9.52 -6.64
N ILE A 134 -5.23 9.33 -5.34
CA ILE A 134 -4.14 9.20 -4.38
C ILE A 134 -3.98 7.73 -4.04
N ALA A 135 -2.74 7.24 -4.02
CA ALA A 135 -2.42 5.92 -3.53
C ALA A 135 -1.38 5.99 -2.40
N LEU A 136 -1.65 5.22 -1.35
CA LEU A 136 -0.76 4.97 -0.23
C LEU A 136 -0.20 3.57 -0.38
N GLU A 137 1.12 3.44 -0.32
CA GLU A 137 1.81 2.18 -0.51
C GLU A 137 2.77 1.88 0.65
N GLN A 138 2.87 0.59 1.00
CA GLN A 138 3.84 0.08 1.94
C GLN A 138 4.51 -1.17 1.36
N ASP A 139 5.84 -1.23 1.45
CA ASP A 139 6.60 -2.46 1.18
C ASP A 139 6.41 -3.41 2.36
N VAL A 140 5.62 -4.46 2.15
CA VAL A 140 5.28 -5.48 3.16
C VAL A 140 6.00 -6.81 2.91
N THR A 141 7.06 -6.81 2.09
CA THR A 141 7.79 -8.03 1.68
C THR A 141 8.24 -8.87 2.88
N PHE A 142 8.71 -8.23 3.96
CA PHE A 142 9.13 -8.95 5.17
C PHE A 142 7.97 -9.61 5.91
N ILE A 143 6.81 -8.95 5.96
CA ILE A 143 5.61 -9.49 6.61
C ILE A 143 5.10 -10.69 5.79
N ASP A 144 5.03 -10.52 4.47
CA ASP A 144 4.58 -11.57 3.55
C ASP A 144 5.46 -12.82 3.63
N LYS A 145 6.79 -12.63 3.66
CA LYS A 145 7.74 -13.74 3.85
C LYS A 145 7.50 -14.48 5.17
N ARG A 146 7.32 -13.77 6.28
CA ARG A 146 7.05 -14.39 7.59
C ARG A 146 5.72 -15.14 7.61
N GLU A 147 4.68 -14.59 6.98
CA GLU A 147 3.38 -15.27 6.87
C GLU A 147 3.49 -16.55 6.02
N SER A 148 4.29 -16.53 4.95
CA SER A 148 4.57 -17.71 4.14
C SER A 148 5.35 -18.77 4.93
N ASP A 149 6.43 -18.38 5.61
CA ASP A 149 7.27 -19.28 6.42
C ASP A 149 6.45 -19.98 7.51
N ILE A 150 5.56 -19.24 8.21
CA ILE A 150 4.66 -19.78 9.23
C ILE A 150 3.67 -20.77 8.60
N ARG A 151 3.11 -20.45 7.43
CA ARG A 151 2.14 -21.28 6.73
C ARG A 151 2.77 -22.59 6.27
N GLU A 152 3.96 -22.53 5.70
CA GLU A 152 4.74 -23.69 5.25
C GLU A 152 5.19 -24.57 6.43
N GLY A 153 5.67 -23.94 7.52
CA GLY A 153 6.04 -24.66 8.75
C GLY A 153 4.85 -25.38 9.39
N SER A 154 3.69 -24.72 9.43
CA SER A 154 2.43 -25.30 9.93
C SER A 154 1.96 -26.48 9.05
N ALA A 155 1.98 -26.30 7.73
CA ALA A 155 1.59 -27.35 6.78
C ALA A 155 2.53 -28.57 6.83
N SER A 156 3.84 -28.33 6.95
CA SER A 156 4.86 -29.38 7.06
C SER A 156 4.74 -30.17 8.36
N SER A 157 4.52 -29.46 9.49
CA SER A 157 4.32 -30.09 10.80
C SER A 157 3.04 -30.94 10.83
N HIS A 158 1.94 -30.42 10.28
CA HIS A 158 0.68 -31.16 10.18
C HIS A 158 0.85 -32.42 9.31
N ARG A 159 1.56 -32.33 8.18
CA ARG A 159 1.87 -33.48 7.31
C ARG A 159 2.69 -34.55 8.04
N GLN A 160 3.68 -34.17 8.84
CA GLN A 160 4.53 -35.11 9.58
C GLN A 160 3.74 -35.89 10.64
N LEU A 161 2.81 -35.24 11.35
CA LEU A 161 1.94 -35.89 12.33
C LEU A 161 1.02 -36.95 11.68
N LEU A 162 0.48 -36.65 10.50
CA LEU A 162 -0.35 -37.60 9.74
C LEU A 162 0.44 -38.84 9.29
N ILE A 163 1.74 -38.69 9.01
CA ILE A 163 2.62 -39.81 8.64
C ILE A 163 2.96 -40.66 9.86
N GLN A 164 3.27 -40.04 11.00
CA GLN A 164 3.62 -40.77 12.24
C GLN A 164 2.41 -41.51 12.85
N GLY A 165 1.20 -40.97 12.70
CA GLY A 165 -0.04 -41.62 13.17
C GLY A 165 -0.50 -42.86 12.38
N LYS A 166 0.14 -43.18 11.25
CA LYS A 166 -0.19 -44.34 10.40
C LYS A 166 0.68 -45.59 10.65
N GLN A 167 1.57 -45.59 11.63
CA GLN A 167 2.31 -46.81 12.00
C GLN A 167 1.32 -47.87 12.54
N PRO A 168 1.20 -49.06 11.92
CA PRO A 168 0.29 -50.09 12.40
C PRO A 168 0.73 -50.54 13.80
N ARG A 169 -0.19 -50.52 14.78
CA ARG A 169 0.05 -51.16 16.07
C ARG A 169 0.35 -52.64 15.82
N SER A 170 1.58 -53.06 16.08
CA SER A 170 1.95 -54.47 16.05
C SER A 170 1.05 -55.24 17.01
N ALA A 171 0.25 -56.16 16.47
CA ALA A 171 -0.54 -57.08 17.28
C ALA A 171 0.40 -57.95 18.14
N PRO A 172 0.06 -58.23 19.40
CA PRO A 172 0.89 -59.10 20.24
C PRO A 172 0.87 -60.53 19.70
N PRO A 173 1.97 -61.30 19.86
CA PRO A 173 2.03 -62.67 19.40
C PRO A 173 1.10 -63.55 20.25
N ASN A 174 0.23 -64.32 19.58
CA ASN A 174 -0.64 -65.29 20.25
C ASN A 174 0.22 -66.43 20.81
N SER A 175 0.07 -66.69 22.11
CA SER A 175 0.43 -67.93 22.81
C SER A 175 -0.75 -68.88 22.85
#